data_AF-A0AAV4ACG7-F1
#
_entry.id   AF-A0AAV4ACG7-F1
#
_cell.length_a   1.000
_cell.length_b   1.000
_cell.length_c   1.000
_cell.angle_alpha   90.00
_cell.angle_beta   90.00
_cell.angle_gamma   90.00
#
_symmetry.space_group_name_H-M   'P 1'
#
loop_
_entity.id
_entity.type
_entity.pdbx_description
1 polymer ?
#
loop_
_entity_poly.entity_id
_entity_poly.type
_entity_poly.pdbx_seq_one_letter_code
_entity_poly.pdbx_strand_id
1 'polypeptide(L)'
;MSSGAALRFAGRDTSVTGSNPTSTPSPDIQGLEDCHDLPLVKFKSHLYFEDKDNVSESEKALKQAKGSKIMMFKNGVSAGVAFSDLFEGTYFPAISLYKNTTVTANFGPKFHFPPKQIDFKPMSAAAEQAHIEYALADIVYHVENEDNIPDFL
;
A
#
# COMPACT_ATOMS: atom_id res chain seq x y z
N MET A 1 -14.23 -23.14 4.10
CA MET A 1 -14.14 -22.70 2.69
C MET A 1 -13.44 -21.36 2.68
N SER A 2 -12.12 -21.35 2.53
CA SER A 2 -11.32 -20.11 2.53
C SER A 2 -10.95 -19.80 1.08
N SER A 3 -11.46 -18.68 0.57
CA SER A 3 -11.15 -18.16 -0.76
C SER A 3 -10.02 -17.15 -0.61
N GLY A 4 -8.85 -17.43 -1.18
CA GLY A 4 -7.72 -16.49 -1.22
C GLY A 4 -7.82 -15.62 -2.48
N ALA A 5 -7.83 -14.31 -2.32
CA ALA A 5 -7.79 -13.35 -3.43
C ALA A 5 -6.33 -12.99 -3.77
N ALA A 6 -6.02 -12.90 -5.05
CA ALA A 6 -4.75 -12.37 -5.55
C ALA A 6 -5.01 -11.00 -6.17
N LEU A 7 -4.29 -9.98 -5.67
CA LEU A 7 -4.42 -8.59 -6.11
C LEU A 7 -3.44 -8.30 -7.25
N ARG A 8 -3.93 -7.64 -8.30
CA ARG A 8 -3.11 -7.18 -9.43
C ARG A 8 -2.85 -5.69 -9.24
N PHE A 9 -1.61 -5.30 -8.98
CA PHE A 9 -1.18 -3.91 -9.06
C PHE A 9 -0.83 -3.59 -10.51
N ALA A 10 -1.46 -2.57 -11.09
CA ALA A 10 -1.10 -2.07 -12.41
C ALA A 10 0.31 -1.47 -12.34
N GLY A 11 1.24 -2.06 -13.10
CA GLY A 11 2.56 -1.48 -13.30
C GLY A 11 2.43 -0.16 -14.06
N ARG A 12 3.07 0.88 -13.53
CA ARG A 12 3.22 2.18 -14.18
C ARG A 12 4.49 2.08 -15.05
N ASP A 13 4.34 1.77 -16.34
CA ASP A 13 5.45 1.81 -17.30
C ASP A 13 5.77 3.29 -17.61
N THR A 14 6.97 3.76 -17.26
CA THR A 14 7.47 5.07 -17.65
C THR A 14 8.65 4.92 -18.62
N SER A 15 8.43 5.31 -19.87
CA SER A 15 9.52 5.61 -20.81
C SER A 15 10.00 7.03 -20.52
N VAL A 16 11.29 7.17 -20.21
CA VAL A 16 11.93 8.45 -19.88
C VAL A 16 12.47 9.08 -21.16
N THR A 17 11.94 10.23 -21.55
CA THR A 17 12.67 11.22 -22.36
C THR A 17 12.63 12.55 -21.62
N GLY A 18 13.82 13.13 -21.42
CA GLY A 18 14.06 14.13 -20.38
C GLY A 18 13.88 15.58 -20.78
N SER A 19 13.68 16.42 -19.76
CA SER A 19 14.19 17.79 -19.64
C SER A 19 14.07 18.25 -18.17
N ASN A 20 15.10 18.95 -17.69
CA ASN A 20 15.38 19.36 -16.30
C ASN A 20 14.42 20.45 -15.71
N PRO A 21 14.48 20.76 -14.41
CA PRO A 21 13.30 20.87 -13.54
C PRO A 21 12.87 22.31 -13.26
N THR A 22 11.57 22.50 -13.07
CA THR A 22 11.01 23.65 -12.35
C THR A 22 10.14 23.09 -11.23
N SER A 23 10.46 23.50 -10.01
CA SER A 23 9.83 23.08 -8.76
C SER A 23 8.33 23.43 -8.75
N THR A 24 7.52 22.45 -9.09
CA THR A 24 6.13 22.34 -8.65
C THR A 24 6.00 20.96 -8.02
N PRO A 25 5.52 20.83 -6.77
CA PRO A 25 5.28 19.52 -6.20
C PRO A 25 4.26 18.81 -7.09
N SER A 26 4.69 17.72 -7.72
CA SER A 26 3.80 16.89 -8.54
C SER A 26 2.71 16.33 -7.63
N PRO A 27 1.43 16.37 -8.02
CA PRO A 27 0.32 15.91 -7.18
C PRO A 27 0.26 14.37 -7.02
N ASP A 28 1.30 13.65 -7.42
CA ASP A 28 1.30 12.20 -7.59
C ASP A 28 1.94 11.41 -6.43
N ILE A 29 2.32 12.10 -5.34
CA ILE A 29 2.70 11.50 -4.05
C ILE A 29 1.63 11.87 -3.02
N GLN A 30 0.44 11.29 -3.14
CA GLN A 30 -0.64 11.40 -2.14
C GLN A 30 -0.96 10.06 -1.47
N GLY A 31 -0.01 9.11 -1.50
CA GLY A 31 -0.26 7.73 -1.06
C GLY A 31 0.45 7.30 0.22
N LEU A 32 1.40 8.08 0.70
CA LEU A 32 2.12 7.78 1.93
C LEU A 32 2.02 9.02 2.80
N GLU A 33 1.11 8.99 3.76
CA GLU A 33 1.08 10.03 4.78
C GLU A 33 2.43 10.05 5.49
N ASP A 34 3.04 11.23 5.54
CA ASP A 34 4.37 11.42 6.07
C ASP A 34 4.33 11.22 7.59
N CYS A 35 5.02 10.19 8.09
CA CYS A 35 5.02 9.89 9.51
C CYS A 35 5.72 10.99 10.33
N HIS A 36 6.48 11.87 9.67
CA HIS A 36 7.20 12.96 10.31
C HIS A 36 6.27 14.06 10.86
N ASP A 37 5.03 14.13 10.39
CA ASP A 37 4.00 15.04 10.93
C ASP A 37 3.17 14.41 12.07
N LEU A 38 3.38 13.11 12.35
CA LEU A 38 2.61 12.39 13.36
C LEU A 38 3.18 12.60 14.78
N PRO A 39 2.34 12.91 15.78
CA PRO A 39 2.80 13.06 17.16
C PRO A 39 3.38 11.76 17.71
N LEU A 40 4.55 11.88 18.35
CA LEU A 40 5.22 10.77 19.03
C LEU A 40 4.72 10.62 20.47
N VAL A 41 4.24 9.43 20.82
CA VAL A 41 3.65 9.11 22.12
C VAL A 41 4.41 7.97 22.80
N LYS A 42 4.66 8.09 24.11
CA LYS A 42 5.28 7.04 24.93
C LYS A 42 4.24 6.20 25.66
N PHE A 43 4.19 4.89 25.40
CA PHE A 43 3.31 3.95 26.09
C PHE A 43 4.06 2.68 26.49
N LYS A 44 3.95 2.28 27.76
CA LYS A 44 4.64 1.09 28.34
C LYS A 44 6.12 0.99 27.94
N SER A 45 6.85 2.10 28.05
CA SER A 45 8.28 2.22 27.70
C SER A 45 8.63 2.06 26.21
N HIS A 46 7.64 2.06 25.32
CA HIS A 46 7.83 2.06 23.87
C HIS A 46 7.30 3.39 23.28
N LEU A 47 7.84 3.79 22.13
CA LEU A 47 7.45 5.00 21.39
C LEU A 47 6.60 4.60 20.19
N TYR A 48 5.52 5.34 19.93
CA TYR A 48 4.57 5.11 18.85
C TYR A 48 4.22 6.44 18.18
N PHE A 49 4.03 6.44 16.87
CA PHE A 49 3.39 7.54 16.16
C PHE A 49 1.87 7.36 16.22
N GLU A 50 1.14 8.42 16.56
CA GLU A 50 -0.32 8.42 16.57
C GLU A 50 -0.84 9.08 15.29
N ASP A 51 -1.62 8.31 14.52
CA ASP A 51 -2.31 8.78 13.33
C ASP A 51 -3.81 8.98 13.62
N LYS A 52 -4.41 10.01 13.00
CA LYS A 52 -5.83 10.36 13.16
C LYS A 52 -6.60 10.04 11.89
N ASP A 53 -7.25 8.88 11.88
CA ASP A 53 -8.15 8.48 10.80
C ASP A 53 -9.41 9.36 10.73
N ASN A 54 -9.54 10.20 9.68
CA ASN A 54 -10.78 10.93 9.37
C ASN A 54 -11.69 10.15 8.40
N VAL A 55 -12.14 8.97 8.82
CA VAL A 55 -12.90 8.01 7.98
C VAL A 55 -14.10 8.66 7.29
N SER A 56 -14.89 9.47 8.01
CA SER A 56 -16.15 10.02 7.51
C SER A 56 -16.02 11.10 6.43
N GLU A 57 -14.87 11.77 6.37
CA GLU A 57 -14.59 12.79 5.35
C GLU A 57 -14.04 12.11 4.10
N SER A 58 -13.13 11.16 4.29
CA SER A 58 -12.52 10.36 3.23
C SER A 58 -13.57 9.60 2.41
N GLU A 59 -14.55 8.96 3.05
CA GLU A 59 -15.62 8.20 2.36
C GLU A 59 -16.43 9.04 1.36
N LYS A 60 -16.64 10.33 1.65
CA LYS A 60 -17.44 11.23 0.80
C LYS A 60 -16.66 11.74 -0.41
N ALA A 61 -15.33 11.71 -0.36
CA ALA A 61 -14.45 12.21 -1.41
C ALA A 61 -14.00 11.12 -2.41
N LEU A 62 -14.32 9.85 -2.14
CA LEU A 62 -13.87 8.72 -2.95
C LEU A 62 -14.42 8.76 -4.38
N LYS A 63 -13.50 8.76 -5.35
CA LYS A 63 -13.79 8.63 -6.78
C LYS A 63 -13.61 7.18 -7.21
N GLN A 64 -14.38 6.74 -8.19
CA GLN A 64 -14.21 5.39 -8.75
C GLN A 64 -13.03 5.36 -9.72
N ALA A 65 -12.10 4.44 -9.47
CA ALA A 65 -11.02 4.06 -10.38
C ALA A 65 -11.58 3.13 -11.48
N LYS A 66 -12.05 3.72 -12.59
CA LYS A 66 -12.66 2.97 -13.70
C LYS A 66 -11.69 1.92 -14.27
N GLY A 67 -12.18 0.69 -14.47
CA GLY A 67 -11.38 -0.43 -14.99
C GLY A 67 -10.57 -1.18 -13.94
N SER A 68 -10.60 -0.74 -12.67
CA SER A 68 -10.08 -1.52 -11.55
C SER A 68 -10.95 -2.75 -11.29
N LYS A 69 -10.34 -3.82 -10.76
CA LYS A 69 -11.04 -5.07 -10.48
C LYS A 69 -10.37 -5.90 -9.39
N ILE A 70 -11.19 -6.59 -8.59
CA ILE A 70 -10.74 -7.68 -7.72
C ILE A 70 -11.15 -9.01 -8.36
N MET A 71 -10.20 -9.92 -8.48
CA MET A 71 -10.41 -11.25 -9.05
C MET A 71 -10.10 -12.34 -8.02
N MET A 72 -10.90 -13.41 -8.02
CA MET A 72 -10.69 -14.56 -7.15
C MET A 72 -10.20 -15.78 -7.93
N PHE A 73 -9.36 -16.58 -7.28
CA PHE A 73 -8.82 -17.80 -7.85
C PHE A 73 -8.97 -18.95 -6.88
N LYS A 74 -9.31 -20.13 -7.41
CA LYS A 74 -9.30 -21.39 -6.66
C LYS A 74 -8.29 -22.31 -7.32
N ASN A 75 -7.18 -22.56 -6.62
CA ASN A 75 -6.09 -23.42 -7.10
C ASN A 75 -5.60 -23.05 -8.51
N GLY A 76 -5.45 -21.75 -8.79
CA GLY A 76 -4.99 -21.24 -10.09
C GLY A 76 -6.07 -21.09 -11.17
N VAL A 77 -7.29 -21.58 -10.93
CA VAL A 77 -8.44 -21.40 -11.83
C VAL A 77 -9.19 -20.13 -11.43
N SER A 78 -9.43 -19.23 -12.38
CA SER A 78 -10.20 -18.01 -12.12
C SER A 78 -11.65 -18.33 -11.78
N ALA A 79 -12.15 -17.77 -10.68
CA ALA A 79 -13.55 -17.80 -10.29
C ALA A 79 -14.33 -16.58 -10.83
N GLY A 80 -13.68 -15.72 -11.62
CA GLY A 80 -14.25 -14.49 -12.16
C GLY A 80 -13.86 -13.22 -11.41
N VAL A 81 -14.48 -12.11 -11.82
CA VAL A 81 -14.35 -10.79 -11.20
C VAL A 81 -15.33 -10.72 -10.03
N ALA A 82 -14.82 -10.45 -8.83
CA ALA A 82 -15.63 -10.28 -7.63
C ALA A 82 -16.20 -8.85 -7.52
N PHE A 83 -15.36 -7.86 -7.83
CA PHE A 83 -15.72 -6.44 -7.83
C PHE A 83 -15.02 -5.72 -8.99
N SER A 84 -15.68 -4.72 -9.57
CA SER A 84 -15.13 -3.82 -10.59
C SER A 84 -15.35 -2.37 -10.18
N ASP A 85 -14.56 -1.46 -10.76
CA ASP A 85 -14.68 -0.01 -10.57
C ASP A 85 -14.65 0.40 -9.10
N LEU A 86 -13.61 -0.10 -8.40
CA LEU A 86 -13.33 0.20 -7.01
C LEU A 86 -13.07 1.68 -6.79
N PHE A 87 -13.29 2.14 -5.57
CA PHE A 87 -12.91 3.49 -5.17
C PHE A 87 -11.39 3.64 -5.17
N GLU A 88 -10.90 4.83 -5.49
CA GLU A 88 -9.48 5.20 -5.41
C GLU A 88 -9.01 5.14 -3.96
N GLY A 89 -7.84 4.56 -3.73
CA GLY A 89 -7.26 4.45 -2.39
C GLY A 89 -6.36 3.23 -2.25
N THR A 90 -5.73 3.13 -1.09
CA THR A 90 -4.84 2.01 -0.74
C THR A 90 -5.66 0.87 -0.14
N TYR A 91 -5.55 -0.31 -0.72
CA TYR A 91 -6.25 -1.51 -0.25
C TYR A 91 -5.28 -2.50 0.39
N PHE A 92 -5.60 -2.93 1.61
CA PHE A 92 -4.84 -3.94 2.34
C PHE A 92 -5.56 -5.29 2.33
N PRO A 93 -4.84 -6.42 2.22
CA PRO A 93 -5.43 -7.74 2.34
C PRO A 93 -5.98 -7.94 3.75
N ALA A 94 -7.28 -8.22 3.87
CA ALA A 94 -7.94 -8.45 5.14
C ALA A 94 -8.42 -9.91 5.27
N ILE A 95 -8.33 -10.45 6.48
CA ILE A 95 -8.83 -11.78 6.83
C ILE A 95 -9.75 -11.62 8.04
N SER A 96 -11.00 -12.04 7.89
CA SER A 96 -11.94 -12.15 9.00
C SER A 96 -12.12 -13.62 9.38
N LEU A 97 -12.12 -13.91 10.67
CA LEU A 97 -12.24 -15.26 11.21
C LEU A 97 -13.55 -15.39 11.99
N TYR A 98 -14.22 -16.53 11.84
CA TYR A 98 -15.42 -16.86 12.60
C TYR A 98 -15.25 -18.21 13.30
N LYS A 99 -15.52 -18.25 14.62
CA LYS A 99 -15.36 -19.44 15.48
C LYS A 99 -13.93 -20.01 15.40
N ASN A 100 -13.79 -21.32 15.56
CA ASN A 100 -12.53 -22.07 15.57
C ASN A 100 -11.98 -22.29 14.15
N THR A 101 -11.78 -21.21 13.38
CA THR A 101 -11.19 -21.29 12.03
C THR A 101 -9.71 -20.95 12.07
N THR A 102 -8.89 -21.79 11.45
CA THR A 102 -7.46 -21.53 11.22
C THR A 102 -7.21 -21.30 9.74
N VAL A 103 -6.50 -20.23 9.42
CA VAL A 103 -6.06 -19.93 8.05
C VAL A 103 -4.58 -19.58 8.06
N THR A 104 -3.92 -19.86 6.95
CA THR A 104 -2.53 -19.46 6.71
C THR A 104 -2.50 -18.66 5.43
N ALA A 105 -2.04 -17.42 5.52
CA ALA A 105 -1.81 -16.57 4.36
C ALA A 105 -0.40 -16.82 3.81
N ASN A 106 -0.29 -17.00 2.49
CA ASN A 106 0.99 -17.01 1.79
C ASN A 106 1.04 -15.78 0.89
N PHE A 107 1.89 -14.82 1.25
CA PHE A 107 2.07 -13.55 0.53
C PHE A 107 3.09 -13.62 -0.62
N GLY A 108 3.65 -14.81 -0.87
CA GLY A 108 4.66 -15.05 -1.89
C GLY A 108 6.09 -15.00 -1.33
N PRO A 109 7.11 -15.06 -2.20
CA PRO A 109 7.01 -15.09 -3.67
C PRO A 109 6.64 -16.47 -4.25
N LYS A 110 6.71 -17.53 -3.44
CA LYS A 110 6.48 -18.92 -3.90
C LYS A 110 5.02 -19.33 -3.73
N PHE A 111 4.29 -19.41 -4.83
CA PHE A 111 2.90 -19.88 -4.85
C PHE A 111 2.78 -21.30 -5.38
N HIS A 112 1.86 -22.08 -4.83
CA HIS A 112 1.53 -23.40 -5.37
C HIS A 112 0.84 -23.30 -6.74
N PHE A 113 -0.02 -22.30 -6.93
CA PHE A 113 -0.80 -22.09 -8.16
C PHE A 113 -0.77 -20.60 -8.57
N PRO A 114 0.34 -20.13 -9.18
CA PRO A 114 0.40 -18.75 -9.65
C PRO A 114 -0.59 -18.51 -10.80
N PRO A 115 -1.22 -17.32 -10.89
CA PRO A 115 -2.00 -16.92 -12.07
C PRO A 115 -1.17 -16.97 -13.35
N LYS A 116 -1.72 -17.56 -14.42
CA LYS A 116 -1.00 -17.75 -15.70
C LYS A 116 -1.33 -16.71 -16.78
N GLN A 117 -2.52 -16.14 -16.72
CA GLN A 117 -3.08 -15.27 -17.79
C GLN A 117 -2.90 -13.79 -17.47
N ILE A 118 -2.23 -13.48 -16.36
CA ILE A 118 -2.27 -12.19 -15.69
C ILE A 118 -0.90 -11.99 -15.04
N ASP A 119 -0.16 -10.98 -15.48
CA ASP A 119 1.02 -10.44 -14.79
C ASP A 119 0.64 -10.00 -13.38
N PHE A 120 1.39 -10.44 -12.38
CA PHE A 120 1.11 -10.09 -10.99
C PHE A 120 2.43 -9.96 -10.24
N LYS A 121 2.40 -9.18 -9.15
CA LYS A 121 3.49 -9.11 -8.18
C LYS A 121 3.02 -9.71 -6.86
N PRO A 122 3.85 -10.49 -6.15
CA PRO A 122 3.50 -10.99 -4.82
C PRO A 122 3.37 -9.84 -3.83
N MET A 123 2.59 -10.04 -2.77
CA MET A 123 2.49 -9.08 -1.67
C MET A 123 3.83 -8.89 -0.94
N SER A 124 4.69 -9.92 -0.92
CA SER A 124 6.06 -9.79 -0.40
C SER A 124 6.87 -8.68 -1.10
N ALA A 125 6.67 -8.48 -2.40
CA ALA A 125 7.36 -7.43 -3.16
C ALA A 125 6.78 -6.05 -2.86
N ALA A 126 5.47 -5.95 -2.56
CA ALA A 126 4.87 -4.69 -2.12
C ALA A 126 5.40 -4.27 -0.75
N ALA A 127 5.59 -5.20 0.18
CA ALA A 127 6.20 -4.92 1.48
C ALA A 127 7.65 -4.44 1.36
N GLU A 128 8.44 -5.08 0.49
CA GLU A 128 9.82 -4.64 0.20
C GLU A 128 9.85 -3.23 -0.41
N GLN A 129 8.98 -2.97 -1.39
CA GLN A 129 8.84 -1.65 -1.99
C GLN A 129 8.48 -0.58 -0.95
N ALA A 130 7.53 -0.88 -0.05
CA ALA A 130 7.15 0.04 1.02
C ALA A 130 8.32 0.36 1.95
N HIS A 131 9.14 -0.62 2.33
CA HIS A 131 10.33 -0.36 3.15
C HIS A 131 11.33 0.58 2.46
N ILE A 132 11.51 0.43 1.15
CA ILE A 132 12.40 1.31 0.37
C ILE A 132 11.80 2.72 0.32
N GLU A 133 10.50 2.84 0.08
CA GLU A 133 9.80 4.13 0.05
C GLU A 133 9.91 4.86 1.39
N TYR A 134 9.68 4.18 2.51
CA TYR A 134 9.87 4.76 3.85
C TYR A 134 11.32 5.19 4.09
N ALA A 135 12.30 4.33 3.77
CA ALA A 135 13.71 4.68 3.97
C ALA A 135 14.13 5.89 3.13
N LEU A 136 13.61 6.02 1.91
CA LEU A 136 13.87 7.19 1.07
C LEU A 136 13.15 8.44 1.57
N ALA A 137 11.90 8.30 2.05
CA ALA A 137 11.17 9.40 2.67
C ALA A 137 11.93 9.94 3.88
N ASP A 138 12.41 9.06 4.76
CA ASP A 138 13.24 9.41 5.91
C ASP A 138 14.48 10.19 5.46
N ILE A 139 15.24 9.69 4.48
CA ILE A 139 16.45 10.36 3.99
C ILE A 139 16.12 11.75 3.45
N VAL A 140 15.08 11.89 2.63
CA VAL A 140 14.66 13.17 2.05
C VAL A 140 14.26 14.15 3.16
N TYR A 141 13.47 13.71 4.14
CA TYR A 141 13.06 14.54 5.26
C TYR A 141 14.26 15.07 6.06
N HIS A 142 15.25 14.23 6.34
CA HIS A 142 16.44 14.66 7.08
C HIS A 142 17.26 15.68 6.29
N VAL A 143 17.38 15.52 4.96
CA VAL A 143 18.07 16.46 4.09
C VAL A 143 17.35 17.81 4.01
N GLU A 144 16.01 17.81 4.02
CA GLU A 144 15.23 19.05 3.99
C GLU A 144 15.22 19.80 5.33
N ASN A 145 15.40 19.09 6.45
CA ASN A 145 15.31 19.63 7.81
C ASN A 145 16.66 19.67 8.56
N GLU A 146 17.80 19.65 7.85
CA GLU A 146 19.15 19.64 8.47
C GLU A 146 19.36 20.77 9.51
N ASP A 147 18.71 21.92 9.30
CA ASP A 147 18.82 23.10 10.18
C ASP A 147 17.86 23.10 11.39
N ASN A 148 16.90 22.16 11.45
CA ASN A 148 15.85 22.12 12.47
C ASN A 148 15.72 20.71 13.09
N ILE A 149 16.86 20.06 13.30
CA ILE A 149 16.90 18.78 14.02
C ILE A 149 16.70 19.09 15.51
N PRO A 150 15.63 18.60 16.15
CA PRO A 150 15.45 18.86 17.56
C PRO A 150 16.54 18.13 18.36
N ASP A 151 17.25 18.89 19.22
CA ASP A 151 18.27 18.39 20.14
C ASP A 151 17.64 17.44 21.17
N PHE A 152 17.46 16.18 20.79
CA PHE A 152 17.00 15.11 21.69
C PHE A 152 18.16 14.15 22.07
N LEU A 153 19.41 14.62 22.00
CA LEU A 153 20.59 13.95 22.54
C LEU A 153 21.24 14.76 23.67
#